data_AF-A0A7Y8F5Y1-F1
#
_entry.id   AF-A0A7Y8F5Y1-F1
#
_cell.length_a   1.000
_cell.length_b   1.000
_cell.length_c   1.000
_cell.angle_alpha   90.00
_cell.angle_beta   90.00
_cell.angle_gamma   90.00
#
_symmetry.space_group_name_H-M   'P 1'
#
loop_
_entity.id
_entity.type
_entity.pdbx_description
1 polymer ?
#
loop_
_entity_poly.entity_id
_entity_poly.type
_entity_poly.pdbx_seq_one_letter_code
_entity_poly.pdbx_strand_id
1 'polypeptide(L)'
;ASAAASTYAAGQPQSGESLVGRRFSVRIAFGCTGPAASEAAGTPDGLARWSWSRDGRAARLSMTPIDWTESALVAAGPESPWEAVEGFWAPRPWMMSEDCPRVEGDPLRSAGAEASPQTVALAAVFEKGGSRIGRRSGRAYAFTRRLEAGQTPSAPEDGYRLRLEGRLAAFPDGRAVRCQADNPDQRPVCVVAVVLDRVAYEEASGALLSEWRPG
;
A
#
# COMPACT_ATOMS: atom_id res chain seq x y z
N ALA A 1 6.00 5.30 -11.17
CA ALA A 1 5.19 6.35 -10.55
C ALA A 1 5.86 7.73 -10.62
N SER A 2 7.08 7.92 -10.07
CA SER A 2 7.74 9.24 -10.06
C SER A 2 7.89 9.90 -11.44
N ALA A 3 8.29 9.14 -12.46
CA ALA A 3 8.35 9.64 -13.84
C ALA A 3 6.95 10.08 -14.33
N ALA A 4 5.92 9.26 -14.11
CA ALA A 4 4.54 9.58 -14.49
C ALA A 4 4.00 10.83 -13.78
N ALA A 5 4.35 11.03 -12.50
CA ALA A 5 4.00 12.22 -11.74
C ALA A 5 4.64 13.47 -12.34
N SER A 6 5.92 13.38 -12.72
CA SER A 6 6.63 14.49 -13.37
C SER A 6 6.05 14.82 -14.74
N THR A 7 5.74 13.81 -15.57
CA THR A 7 5.10 14.00 -16.88
C THR A 7 3.73 14.64 -16.75
N TYR A 8 2.92 14.19 -15.77
CA TYR A 8 1.62 14.80 -15.48
C TYR A 8 1.76 16.28 -15.08
N ALA A 9 2.66 16.58 -14.13
CA ALA A 9 2.88 17.94 -13.66
C ALA A 9 3.39 18.88 -14.77
N ALA A 10 4.14 18.34 -15.74
CA ALA A 10 4.60 19.07 -16.91
C ALA A 10 3.51 19.29 -17.99
N GLY A 11 2.30 18.74 -17.81
CA GLY A 11 1.24 18.78 -18.82
C GLY A 11 1.57 18.02 -20.10
N GLN A 12 2.54 17.10 -20.04
CA GLN A 12 2.99 16.36 -21.20
C GLN A 12 2.12 15.12 -21.43
N PRO A 13 1.87 14.73 -22.68
CA PRO A 13 1.22 13.46 -22.97
C PRO A 13 2.08 12.34 -22.39
N GLN A 14 1.45 11.42 -21.66
CA GLN A 14 2.12 10.20 -21.22
C GLN A 14 2.40 9.32 -22.44
N SER A 15 3.57 9.54 -23.03
CA SER A 15 4.14 8.73 -24.09
C SER A 15 5.20 7.83 -23.46
N GLY A 16 4.97 6.52 -23.48
CA GLY A 16 5.87 5.57 -22.84
C GLY A 16 5.61 4.16 -23.31
N GLU A 17 6.63 3.31 -23.16
CA GLU A 17 6.53 1.86 -23.33
C GLU A 17 5.40 1.30 -22.45
N SER A 18 4.55 0.45 -23.01
CA SER A 18 3.45 -0.14 -22.25
C SER A 18 4.00 -0.98 -21.10
N LEU A 19 3.67 -0.57 -19.88
CA LEU A 19 4.02 -1.34 -18.68
C LEU A 19 3.06 -2.51 -18.44
N VAL A 20 1.93 -2.53 -19.15
CA VAL A 20 0.85 -3.51 -18.97
C VAL A 20 1.38 -4.93 -19.18
N GLY A 21 0.97 -5.85 -18.32
CA GLY A 21 1.37 -7.26 -18.34
C GLY A 21 2.73 -7.57 -17.70
N ARG A 22 3.58 -6.56 -17.45
CA ARG A 22 4.85 -6.76 -16.76
C ARG A 22 4.63 -7.21 -15.33
N ARG A 23 5.49 -8.11 -14.85
CA ARG A 23 5.50 -8.51 -13.44
C ARG A 23 6.06 -7.38 -12.58
N PHE A 24 5.53 -7.26 -11.38
CA PHE A 24 6.09 -6.39 -10.35
C PHE A 24 6.23 -7.14 -9.03
N SER A 25 7.12 -6.62 -8.18
CA SER A 25 7.30 -7.03 -6.80
C SER A 25 7.70 -5.79 -6.02
N VAL A 26 6.94 -5.48 -4.97
CA VAL A 26 7.22 -4.36 -4.06
C VAL A 26 7.22 -4.89 -2.64
N ARG A 27 8.26 -4.54 -1.88
CA ARG A 27 8.41 -4.90 -0.46
C ARG A 27 8.50 -3.64 0.36
N ILE A 28 7.54 -3.45 1.26
CA ILE A 28 7.29 -2.19 1.98
C ILE A 28 7.54 -2.41 3.46
N ALA A 29 8.48 -1.66 4.05
CA ALA A 29 8.68 -1.64 5.50
C ALA A 29 7.52 -0.92 6.21
N PHE A 30 7.02 -1.52 7.30
CA PHE A 30 6.02 -0.93 8.19
C PHE A 30 6.28 -1.29 9.65
N GLY A 31 5.68 -0.54 10.57
CA GLY A 31 5.89 -0.73 12.01
C GLY A 31 7.20 -0.17 12.57
N CYS A 32 7.89 0.66 11.79
CA CYS A 32 9.22 1.20 12.10
C CYS A 32 9.29 2.10 13.33
N THR A 33 8.16 2.67 13.76
CA THR A 33 8.07 3.55 14.94
C THR A 33 7.41 2.85 16.12
N GLY A 34 7.38 1.51 16.11
CA GLY A 34 6.70 0.71 17.12
C GLY A 34 5.24 0.40 16.76
N PRO A 35 4.49 -0.18 17.71
CA PRO A 35 3.11 -0.60 17.48
C PRO A 35 2.21 0.62 17.30
N ALA A 36 1.20 0.50 16.44
CA ALA A 36 0.12 1.47 16.37
C ALA A 36 -0.57 1.56 17.73
N ALA A 37 -0.91 2.77 18.18
CA ALA A 37 -1.79 2.97 19.32
C ALA A 37 -3.08 2.16 19.10
N SER A 38 -3.52 1.42 20.11
CA SER A 38 -4.59 0.42 20.00
C SER A 38 -5.82 1.00 19.28
N GLU A 39 -6.30 0.34 18.21
CA GLU A 39 -7.58 0.50 17.45
C GLU A 39 -8.31 1.87 17.46
N ALA A 40 -7.64 2.96 17.79
CA ALA A 40 -8.26 4.28 17.90
C ALA A 40 -8.46 4.82 16.48
N ALA A 41 -9.67 5.31 16.26
CA ALA A 41 -10.16 5.85 15.00
C ALA A 41 -9.16 6.83 14.38
N GLY A 42 -8.89 6.67 13.07
CA GLY A 42 -8.15 7.65 12.28
C GLY A 42 -6.94 7.13 11.50
N THR A 43 -6.59 5.84 11.55
CA THR A 43 -5.57 5.30 10.64
C THR A 43 -6.21 5.03 9.28
N PRO A 44 -5.68 5.61 8.17
CA PRO A 44 -6.27 5.40 6.86
C PRO A 44 -6.09 3.96 6.40
N ASP A 45 -7.14 3.42 5.76
CA ASP A 45 -7.06 2.16 5.02
C ASP A 45 -5.95 2.22 3.97
N GLY A 46 -5.56 1.06 3.44
CA GLY A 46 -4.53 0.93 2.41
C GLY A 46 -3.09 0.96 2.93
N LEU A 47 -2.89 1.12 4.24
CA LEU A 47 -1.59 1.05 4.91
C LEU A 47 -1.50 -0.17 5.84
N ALA A 48 -0.34 -0.84 5.83
CA ALA A 48 -0.06 -1.92 6.76
C ALA A 48 0.31 -1.37 8.15
N ARG A 49 -0.19 -2.04 9.19
CA ARG A 49 0.05 -1.69 10.58
C ARG A 49 0.26 -2.94 11.42
N TRP A 50 0.88 -2.75 12.58
CA TRP A 50 0.91 -3.78 13.61
C TRP A 50 0.58 -3.20 14.98
N SER A 51 0.06 -4.03 15.87
CA SER A 51 -0.25 -3.67 17.26
C SER A 51 -0.08 -4.89 18.17
N TRP A 52 -0.03 -4.66 19.47
CA TRP A 52 -0.21 -5.73 20.45
C TRP A 52 -1.71 -6.08 20.59
N SER A 53 -2.00 -7.33 20.94
CA SER A 53 -3.29 -7.73 21.48
C SER A 53 -3.53 -7.07 22.84
N ARG A 54 -4.80 -7.01 23.27
CA ARG A 54 -5.16 -6.36 24.55
C ARG A 54 -4.47 -6.97 25.77
N ASP A 55 -4.20 -8.28 25.74
CA ASP A 55 -3.47 -9.00 26.77
C ASP A 55 -1.94 -8.88 26.64
N GLY A 56 -1.44 -8.22 25.61
CA GLY A 56 0.00 -8.09 25.32
C GLY A 56 0.67 -9.42 24.94
N ARG A 57 -0.09 -10.48 24.67
CA ARG A 57 0.43 -11.84 24.41
C ARG A 57 0.55 -12.20 22.93
N ALA A 58 0.17 -11.30 22.03
CA ALA A 58 0.27 -11.52 20.60
C ALA A 58 0.51 -10.22 19.81
N ALA A 59 1.35 -10.29 18.79
CA ALA A 59 1.47 -9.24 17.79
C ALA A 59 0.43 -9.48 16.69
N ARG A 60 -0.32 -8.43 16.33
CA ARG A 60 -1.32 -8.44 15.26
C ARG A 60 -0.83 -7.57 14.13
N LEU A 61 -0.79 -8.12 12.93
CA LEU A 61 -0.48 -7.41 11.69
C LEU A 61 -1.78 -7.31 10.89
N SER A 62 -2.07 -6.14 10.36
CA SER A 62 -3.26 -5.95 9.53
C SER A 62 -3.07 -4.90 8.45
N MET A 63 -3.77 -5.08 7.35
CA MET A 63 -3.88 -4.12 6.27
C MET A 63 -5.24 -4.31 5.60
N THR A 64 -6.09 -3.30 5.68
CA THR A 64 -7.42 -3.26 5.02
C THR A 64 -7.27 -2.48 3.72
N PRO A 65 -7.60 -3.01 2.54
CA PRO A 65 -7.49 -2.23 1.31
C PRO A 65 -8.52 -1.10 1.29
N ILE A 66 -8.18 0.02 0.68
CA ILE A 66 -9.16 1.10 0.45
C ILE A 66 -10.12 0.67 -0.65
N ASP A 67 -11.41 0.95 -0.50
CA ASP A 67 -12.34 0.87 -1.63
C ASP A 67 -12.23 2.12 -2.51
N TRP A 68 -11.72 1.94 -3.72
CA TRP A 68 -11.62 2.98 -4.74
C TRP A 68 -12.59 2.80 -5.90
N THR A 69 -13.55 1.88 -5.81
CA THR A 69 -14.46 1.57 -6.92
C THR A 69 -15.13 2.82 -7.52
N GLU A 70 -15.52 3.77 -6.67
CA GLU A 70 -16.16 5.04 -7.05
C GLU A 70 -15.21 6.25 -7.06
N SER A 71 -13.89 6.02 -6.94
CA SER A 71 -12.91 7.12 -6.86
C SER A 71 -12.56 7.69 -8.24
N ALA A 72 -12.49 9.01 -8.34
CA ALA A 72 -11.99 9.72 -9.52
C ALA A 72 -10.55 9.32 -9.91
N LEU A 73 -9.76 8.82 -8.95
CA LEU A 73 -8.40 8.33 -9.18
C LEU A 73 -8.35 7.13 -10.14
N VAL A 74 -9.41 6.33 -10.20
CA VAL A 74 -9.46 5.08 -10.97
C VAL A 74 -10.58 5.05 -12.00
N ALA A 75 -11.68 5.79 -11.77
CA ALA A 75 -12.77 5.94 -12.73
C ALA A 75 -12.33 6.79 -13.93
N ALA A 76 -12.63 6.33 -15.16
CA ALA A 76 -12.30 7.04 -16.40
C ALA A 76 -13.53 7.68 -17.06
N GLY A 77 -14.64 7.81 -16.32
CA GLY A 77 -15.92 8.28 -16.84
C GLY A 77 -17.11 7.55 -16.19
N PRO A 78 -18.35 7.86 -16.62
CA PRO A 78 -19.59 7.36 -16.00
C PRO A 78 -19.82 5.84 -16.12
N GLU A 79 -19.10 5.14 -17.01
CA GLU A 79 -19.17 3.68 -17.15
C GLU A 79 -17.83 3.02 -16.83
N SER A 80 -17.46 3.01 -15.54
CA SER A 80 -16.27 2.27 -15.08
C SER A 80 -16.41 0.78 -15.44
N PRO A 81 -15.39 0.15 -16.07
CA PRO A 81 -15.41 -1.30 -16.35
C PRO A 81 -15.12 -2.14 -15.10
N TRP A 82 -14.77 -1.49 -13.99
CA TRP A 82 -14.40 -2.16 -12.74
C TRP A 82 -15.64 -2.52 -11.93
N GLU A 83 -15.70 -3.76 -11.45
CA GLU A 83 -16.60 -4.18 -10.38
C GLU A 83 -16.08 -3.72 -9.01
N ALA A 84 -14.75 -3.67 -8.88
CA ALA A 84 -14.08 -3.27 -7.66
C ALA A 84 -12.68 -2.73 -7.94
N VAL A 85 -12.24 -1.79 -7.12
CA VAL A 85 -10.84 -1.39 -7.07
C VAL A 85 -10.37 -1.30 -5.62
N GLU A 86 -9.35 -2.07 -5.28
CA GLU A 86 -8.77 -2.13 -3.94
C GLU A 86 -7.41 -1.40 -3.89
N GLY A 87 -7.33 -0.37 -3.06
CA GLY A 87 -6.18 0.53 -2.96
C GLY A 87 -5.17 0.16 -1.87
N PHE A 88 -3.88 0.27 -2.21
CA PHE A 88 -2.73 0.00 -1.34
C PHE A 88 -1.74 1.17 -1.42
N TRP A 89 -1.63 1.96 -0.36
CA TRP A 89 -0.70 3.09 -0.31
C TRP A 89 0.74 2.62 -0.14
N ALA A 90 1.67 3.25 -0.86
CA ALA A 90 3.08 3.20 -0.50
C ALA A 90 3.34 4.29 0.55
N PRO A 91 3.76 3.97 1.79
CA PRO A 91 3.85 4.94 2.90
C PRO A 91 4.91 6.02 2.72
N ARG A 92 5.94 5.74 1.91
CA ARG A 92 7.08 6.63 1.64
C ARG A 92 7.45 6.47 0.16
N PRO A 93 6.65 7.03 -0.76
CA PRO A 93 6.83 6.79 -2.20
C PRO A 93 8.11 7.39 -2.79
N TRP A 94 8.83 8.21 -2.01
CA TRP A 94 10.16 8.73 -2.34
C TRP A 94 11.31 7.81 -1.88
N MET A 95 11.03 6.77 -1.10
CA MET A 95 12.03 5.84 -0.58
C MET A 95 12.08 4.58 -1.44
N MET A 96 13.26 4.24 -1.94
CA MET A 96 13.51 3.01 -2.72
C MET A 96 14.06 1.85 -1.88
N SER A 97 14.58 2.14 -0.68
CA SER A 97 15.00 1.11 0.28
C SER A 97 13.78 0.41 0.88
N GLU A 98 13.92 -0.90 1.11
CA GLU A 98 12.90 -1.77 1.70
C GLU A 98 13.01 -1.88 3.23
N ASP A 99 13.88 -1.07 3.83
CA ASP A 99 14.14 -1.05 5.28
C ASP A 99 13.37 0.06 5.98
N CYS A 100 13.33 -0.01 7.31
CA CYS A 100 12.81 1.09 8.09
C CYS A 100 13.70 2.34 7.94
N PRO A 101 13.10 3.55 7.86
CA PRO A 101 13.88 4.77 7.76
C PRO A 101 14.77 4.94 9.00
N ARG A 102 16.04 5.25 8.78
CA ARG A 102 17.04 5.52 9.83
C ARG A 102 17.32 7.01 10.03
N VAL A 103 16.72 7.87 9.21
CA VAL A 103 16.91 9.32 9.33
C VAL A 103 16.34 9.80 10.67
N GLU A 104 17.16 10.50 11.44
CA GLU A 104 16.72 11.14 12.66
C GLU A 104 15.94 12.40 12.32
N GLY A 105 14.83 12.62 13.03
CA GLY A 105 14.08 13.87 12.92
C GLY A 105 14.93 15.04 13.43
N ASP A 106 14.72 16.23 12.86
CA ASP A 106 15.35 17.45 13.38
C ASP A 106 14.89 17.66 14.83
N PRO A 107 15.78 17.61 15.83
CA PRO A 107 15.43 17.72 17.25
C PRO A 107 14.73 19.04 17.57
N LEU A 108 14.97 20.10 16.77
CA LEU A 108 14.34 21.41 16.94
C LEU A 108 12.93 21.49 16.35
N ARG A 109 12.56 20.54 15.49
CA ARG A 109 11.24 20.47 14.82
C ARG A 109 10.45 19.20 15.15
N SER A 110 10.96 18.39 16.08
CA SER A 110 10.49 17.02 16.36
C SER A 110 9.09 16.93 16.96
N ALA A 111 8.57 18.01 17.54
CA ALA A 111 7.22 18.00 18.10
C ALA A 111 6.17 18.27 17.01
N GLY A 112 5.53 17.22 16.52
CA GLY A 112 4.27 17.33 15.78
C GLY A 112 4.37 17.71 14.30
N ALA A 113 5.51 17.50 13.65
CA ALA A 113 5.60 17.63 12.20
C ALA A 113 4.63 16.62 11.54
N GLU A 114 3.66 17.13 10.78
CA GLU A 114 2.67 16.31 10.11
C GLU A 114 3.34 15.45 9.03
N ALA A 115 2.95 14.17 8.97
CA ALA A 115 3.46 13.28 7.94
C ALA A 115 3.02 13.76 6.56
N SER A 116 3.91 13.74 5.56
CA SER A 116 3.52 14.04 4.20
C SER A 116 2.42 13.08 3.71
N PRO A 117 1.41 13.56 2.99
CA PRO A 117 0.34 12.72 2.47
C PRO A 117 0.88 11.71 1.45
N GLN A 118 0.14 10.61 1.29
CA GLN A 118 0.51 9.56 0.35
C GLN A 118 0.23 9.99 -1.09
N THR A 119 1.20 9.75 -1.97
CA THR A 119 1.18 10.21 -3.37
C THR A 119 1.37 9.10 -4.38
N VAL A 120 1.62 7.86 -3.94
CA VAL A 120 1.67 6.69 -4.82
C VAL A 120 0.96 5.51 -4.18
N ALA A 121 0.19 4.79 -4.99
CA ALA A 121 -0.45 3.56 -4.58
C ALA A 121 -0.54 2.52 -5.70
N LEU A 122 -0.80 1.28 -5.31
CA LEU A 122 -1.27 0.23 -6.19
C LEU A 122 -2.80 0.17 -6.11
N ALA A 123 -3.45 -0.02 -7.25
CA ALA A 123 -4.88 -0.20 -7.39
C ALA A 123 -5.12 -1.60 -7.96
N ALA A 124 -5.49 -2.55 -7.10
CA ALA A 124 -5.88 -3.88 -7.53
C ALA A 124 -7.26 -3.81 -8.18
N VAL A 125 -7.31 -4.03 -9.50
CA VAL A 125 -8.52 -3.86 -10.31
C VAL A 125 -9.23 -5.19 -10.55
N PHE A 126 -10.55 -5.18 -10.46
CA PHE A 126 -11.41 -6.34 -10.72
C PHE A 126 -12.49 -5.94 -11.72
N GLU A 127 -12.56 -6.63 -12.87
CA GLU A 127 -13.50 -6.34 -13.95
C GLU A 127 -14.93 -6.78 -13.62
N LYS A 128 -15.92 -6.07 -14.17
CA LYS A 128 -17.34 -6.49 -14.13
C LYS A 128 -17.53 -7.87 -14.74
N GLY A 129 -18.10 -8.79 -13.96
CA GLY A 129 -18.31 -10.18 -14.38
C GLY A 129 -17.02 -11.01 -14.47
N GLY A 130 -15.87 -10.42 -14.10
CA GLY A 130 -14.60 -11.11 -13.99
C GLY A 130 -14.51 -11.96 -12.72
N SER A 131 -13.35 -12.58 -12.53
CA SER A 131 -13.09 -13.36 -11.33
C SER A 131 -13.12 -12.48 -10.08
N ARG A 132 -13.82 -12.96 -9.04
CA ARG A 132 -13.81 -12.35 -7.70
C ARG A 132 -12.73 -12.96 -6.79
N ILE A 133 -11.97 -13.94 -7.29
CA ILE A 133 -10.89 -14.57 -6.54
C ILE A 133 -9.82 -13.54 -6.22
N GLY A 134 -9.32 -13.55 -4.98
CA GLY A 134 -8.32 -12.59 -4.51
C GLY A 134 -8.89 -11.25 -4.03
N ARG A 135 -10.13 -10.90 -4.39
CA ARG A 135 -10.82 -9.71 -3.86
C ARG A 135 -11.02 -9.85 -2.35
N ARG A 136 -10.75 -8.78 -1.62
CA ARG A 136 -10.92 -8.74 -0.15
C ARG A 136 -12.29 -8.23 0.26
N SER A 137 -12.93 -7.38 -0.54
CA SER A 137 -14.24 -6.79 -0.24
C SER A 137 -14.24 -6.14 1.14
N GLY A 138 -13.21 -5.33 1.43
CA GLY A 138 -13.01 -4.65 2.71
C GLY A 138 -12.46 -5.53 3.85
N ARG A 139 -12.20 -6.82 3.61
CA ARG A 139 -11.59 -7.70 4.63
C ARG A 139 -10.07 -7.49 4.71
N ALA A 140 -9.57 -7.16 5.89
CA ALA A 140 -8.14 -7.05 6.12
C ALA A 140 -7.37 -8.33 5.72
N TYR A 141 -6.16 -8.14 5.18
CA TYR A 141 -5.08 -9.11 5.32
C TYR A 141 -4.67 -9.09 6.79
N ALA A 142 -4.97 -10.14 7.54
CA ALA A 142 -4.81 -10.15 9.00
C ALA A 142 -4.02 -11.37 9.44
N PHE A 143 -2.99 -11.12 10.25
CA PHE A 143 -2.14 -12.16 10.82
C PHE A 143 -1.93 -11.90 12.31
N THR A 144 -1.90 -12.95 13.12
CA THR A 144 -1.64 -12.85 14.56
C THR A 144 -0.54 -13.83 14.93
N ARG A 145 0.55 -13.30 15.47
CA ARG A 145 1.67 -14.07 16.03
C ARG A 145 1.52 -14.09 17.54
N ARG A 146 1.28 -15.27 18.11
CA ARG A 146 1.29 -15.45 19.57
C ARG A 146 2.73 -15.48 20.07
N LEU A 147 2.95 -14.90 21.25
CA LEU A 147 4.20 -15.01 21.98
C LEU A 147 4.22 -16.32 22.77
N GLU A 148 5.40 -16.93 22.86
CA GLU A 148 5.59 -18.13 23.65
C GLU A 148 5.43 -17.84 25.16
N ALA A 149 5.13 -18.88 25.94
CA ALA A 149 5.03 -18.74 27.39
C ALA A 149 6.35 -18.23 27.97
N GLY A 150 6.31 -17.18 28.80
CA GLY A 150 7.50 -16.55 29.37
C GLY A 150 8.28 -15.63 28.43
N GLN A 151 7.92 -15.53 27.15
CA GLN A 151 8.55 -14.58 26.23
C GLN A 151 8.12 -13.14 26.57
N THR A 152 9.10 -12.25 26.74
CA THR A 152 8.88 -10.82 26.93
C THR A 152 8.44 -10.18 25.59
N PRO A 153 7.33 -9.44 25.54
CA PRO A 153 6.94 -8.70 24.35
C PRO A 153 8.02 -7.67 23.98
N SER A 154 8.66 -7.84 22.82
CA SER A 154 9.55 -6.85 22.24
C SER A 154 9.04 -6.42 20.87
N ALA A 155 9.08 -5.11 20.62
CA ALA A 155 8.79 -4.59 19.29
C ALA A 155 9.94 -4.98 18.34
N PRO A 156 9.66 -5.40 17.11
CA PRO A 156 10.71 -5.62 16.12
C PRO A 156 11.39 -4.28 15.78
N GLU A 157 12.68 -4.18 16.06
CA GLU A 157 13.48 -2.96 15.85
C GLU A 157 13.48 -2.49 14.39
N ASP A 158 13.48 -3.45 13.46
CA ASP A 158 13.44 -3.20 12.02
C ASP A 158 12.03 -3.27 11.44
N GLY A 159 10.99 -3.39 12.26
CA GLY A 159 9.61 -3.53 11.80
C GLY A 159 9.37 -4.81 10.98
N TYR A 160 8.28 -4.79 10.20
CA TYR A 160 7.83 -5.88 9.33
C TYR A 160 7.85 -5.44 7.87
N ARG A 161 7.68 -6.39 6.94
CA ARG A 161 7.51 -6.09 5.52
C ARG A 161 6.17 -6.59 4.99
N LEU A 162 5.52 -5.74 4.19
CA LEU A 162 4.41 -6.10 3.32
C LEU A 162 4.97 -6.33 1.92
N ARG A 163 4.81 -7.54 1.40
CA ARG A 163 5.18 -7.91 0.03
C ARG A 163 3.93 -7.95 -0.84
N LEU A 164 3.95 -7.21 -1.94
CA LEU A 164 2.91 -7.18 -2.96
C LEU A 164 3.53 -7.58 -4.29
N GLU A 165 3.04 -8.67 -4.88
CA GLU A 165 3.53 -9.17 -6.17
C GLU A 165 2.35 -9.41 -7.11
N GLY A 166 2.61 -9.26 -8.40
CA GLY A 166 1.60 -9.46 -9.41
C GLY A 166 2.02 -8.97 -10.78
N ARG A 167 1.03 -8.52 -11.54
CA ARG A 167 1.20 -7.96 -12.88
C ARG A 167 0.58 -6.58 -12.97
N LEU A 168 1.21 -5.70 -13.74
CA LEU A 168 0.65 -4.40 -14.06
C LEU A 168 -0.55 -4.59 -15.00
N ALA A 169 -1.67 -3.97 -14.67
CA ALA A 169 -2.89 -3.95 -15.46
C ALA A 169 -3.00 -2.63 -16.24
N ALA A 170 -4.07 -2.48 -17.00
CA ALA A 170 -4.40 -1.24 -17.69
C ALA A 170 -5.64 -0.59 -17.06
N PHE A 171 -5.63 0.72 -16.94
CA PHE A 171 -6.84 1.53 -16.80
C PHE A 171 -7.62 1.56 -18.13
N PRO A 172 -8.87 2.05 -18.16
CA PRO A 172 -9.70 2.04 -19.38
C PRO A 172 -9.09 2.81 -20.57
N ASP A 173 -8.18 3.74 -20.29
CA ASP A 173 -7.41 4.50 -21.28
C ASP A 173 -6.15 3.77 -21.78
N GLY A 174 -5.97 2.50 -21.40
CA GLY A 174 -4.84 1.65 -21.77
C GLY A 174 -3.57 1.87 -20.92
N ARG A 175 -3.55 2.84 -20.00
CA ARG A 175 -2.35 3.17 -19.22
C ARG A 175 -2.25 2.34 -17.96
N ALA A 176 -1.05 1.93 -17.57
CA ALA A 176 -0.84 1.25 -16.29
C ALA A 176 -0.79 2.20 -15.08
N VAL A 177 -0.53 3.48 -15.31
CA VAL A 177 -0.38 4.50 -14.26
C VAL A 177 -1.28 5.67 -14.58
N ARG A 178 -2.09 6.11 -13.62
CA ARG A 178 -2.86 7.35 -13.69
C ARG A 178 -2.43 8.27 -12.57
N CYS A 179 -2.32 9.56 -12.88
CA CYS A 179 -2.00 10.60 -11.91
C CYS A 179 -3.09 11.66 -11.94
N GLN A 180 -3.34 12.27 -10.78
CA GLN A 180 -4.27 13.37 -10.61
C GLN A 180 -3.72 14.34 -9.55
N ALA A 181 -3.99 15.63 -9.72
CA ALA A 181 -3.77 16.68 -8.74
C ALA A 181 -4.89 17.72 -8.88
N ASP A 182 -5.28 18.37 -7.79
CA ASP A 182 -6.33 19.40 -7.83
C ASP A 182 -5.81 20.73 -8.43
N ASN A 183 -4.50 20.97 -8.37
CA ASN A 183 -3.83 22.11 -8.98
C ASN A 183 -2.33 21.81 -9.26
N PRO A 184 -1.63 22.65 -10.06
CA PRO A 184 -0.23 22.43 -10.44
C PRO A 184 0.78 22.46 -9.28
N ASP A 185 0.45 23.13 -8.17
CA ASP A 185 1.35 23.30 -7.01
C ASP A 185 1.21 22.15 -6.00
N GLN A 186 0.30 21.20 -6.24
CA GLN A 186 0.20 19.97 -5.46
C GLN A 186 0.97 18.84 -6.12
N ARG A 187 1.65 18.05 -5.29
CA ARG A 187 2.25 16.80 -5.76
C ARG A 187 1.14 15.86 -6.25
N PRO A 188 1.19 15.36 -7.50
CA PRO A 188 0.16 14.46 -8.00
C PRO A 188 0.12 13.14 -7.22
N VAL A 189 -1.10 12.65 -7.00
CA VAL A 189 -1.36 11.28 -6.55
C VAL A 189 -1.35 10.38 -7.77
N CYS A 190 -0.46 9.40 -7.81
CA CYS A 190 -0.36 8.43 -8.90
C CYS A 190 -0.73 7.01 -8.44
N VAL A 191 -1.73 6.43 -9.07
CA VAL A 191 -2.15 5.04 -8.86
C VAL A 191 -1.66 4.15 -10.00
N VAL A 192 -1.23 2.95 -9.66
CA VAL A 192 -0.76 1.93 -10.62
C VAL A 192 -1.78 0.79 -10.65
N ALA A 193 -2.39 0.52 -11.81
CA ALA A 193 -3.31 -0.59 -11.97
C ALA A 193 -2.55 -1.92 -11.88
N VAL A 194 -3.05 -2.85 -11.07
CA VAL A 194 -2.43 -4.16 -10.87
C VAL A 194 -3.45 -5.28 -10.78
N VAL A 195 -3.02 -6.49 -11.11
CA VAL A 195 -3.61 -7.75 -10.65
C VAL A 195 -2.62 -8.37 -9.67
N LEU A 196 -3.05 -8.61 -8.44
CA LEU A 196 -2.20 -9.18 -7.38
C LEU A 196 -2.16 -10.71 -7.50
N ASP A 197 -0.95 -11.26 -7.58
CA ASP A 197 -0.70 -12.71 -7.51
C ASP A 197 -0.39 -13.15 -6.07
N ARG A 198 0.12 -12.23 -5.24
CA ARG A 198 0.55 -12.52 -3.87
C ARG A 198 0.52 -11.28 -3.00
N VAL A 199 0.01 -11.45 -1.78
CA VAL A 199 0.22 -10.54 -0.66
C VAL A 199 0.86 -11.33 0.47
N ALA A 200 1.90 -10.82 1.11
CA ALA A 200 2.54 -11.51 2.22
C ALA A 200 3.05 -10.55 3.29
N TYR A 201 3.09 -11.06 4.53
CA TYR A 201 3.84 -10.45 5.63
C TYR A 201 5.13 -11.20 5.85
N GLU A 202 6.21 -10.46 6.08
CA GLU A 202 7.55 -10.96 6.31
C GLU A 202 8.20 -10.25 7.51
N GLU A 203 9.16 -10.93 8.14
CA GLU A 203 10.12 -10.28 9.02
C GLU A 203 11.16 -9.47 8.23
N ALA A 204 11.97 -8.69 8.95
CA ALA A 204 13.07 -7.93 8.38
C ALA A 204 14.06 -8.78 7.58
N SER A 205 14.38 -9.95 8.13
CA SER A 205 15.23 -10.97 7.54
C SER A 205 14.71 -11.55 6.23
N GLY A 206 13.43 -11.31 5.89
CA GLY A 206 12.75 -11.95 4.77
C GLY A 206 12.05 -13.26 5.13
N ALA A 207 12.08 -13.67 6.41
CA ALA A 207 11.32 -14.82 6.87
C ALA A 207 9.80 -14.59 6.69
N LEU A 208 9.13 -15.53 6.03
CA LEU A 208 7.69 -15.45 5.76
C LEU A 208 6.87 -15.65 7.04
N LEU A 209 5.95 -14.74 7.32
CA LEU A 209 5.01 -14.83 8.44
C LEU A 209 3.63 -15.32 7.99
N SER A 210 3.12 -14.79 6.88
CA SER A 210 1.82 -15.16 6.32
C SER A 210 1.74 -14.79 4.84
N GLU A 211 0.90 -15.50 4.09
CA GLU A 211 0.73 -15.29 2.66
C GLU A 211 -0.73 -15.48 2.25
N TRP A 212 -1.15 -14.69 1.27
CA TRP A 212 -2.41 -14.80 0.56
C TRP A 212 -2.15 -14.84 -0.94
N ARG A 213 -2.76 -15.82 -1.62
CA ARG A 213 -2.74 -15.94 -3.08
C ARG A 213 -4.18 -16.03 -3.58
N PRO A 214 -4.51 -15.43 -4.74
CA PRO A 214 -5.68 -15.84 -5.49
C PRO A 214 -5.50 -17.32 -5.84
N GLY A 215 -6.47 -18.16 -5.45
CA GLY A 215 -6.39 -19.61 -5.60
C GLY A 215 -6.32 -20.09 -7.05
#